data_AF-A0A357CK82-F1
#
_entry.id   AF-A0A357CK82-F1
#
_cell.length_a   1.000
_cell.length_b   1.000
_cell.length_c   1.000
_cell.angle_alpha   90.00
_cell.angle_beta   90.00
_cell.angle_gamma   90.00
#
_symmetry.space_group_name_H-M   'P 1'
#
loop_
_entity.id
_entity.type
_entity.pdbx_description
1 polymer ?
#
loop_
_entity_poly.entity_id
_entity_poly.type
_entity_poly.pdbx_seq_one_letter_code
_entity_poly.pdbx_strand_id
1 'polypeptide(L)'
;MVRFADRLLIACCATLLSSLAAHAAPQLSMYLKNYYADYQIVEDCSNQAQLTATDAQTAKDAMAKIEAYYLHRDASINKDRVLKQAVSNKNAAYKMMKETNKVDPRQFCRASLNDLVSKLHEIDAHTTPKKSGS
;
A
#
# COMPACT_ATOMS: atom_id res chain seq x y z
N MET A 1 -23.62 -53.15 -25.44
CA MET A 1 -23.01 -52.66 -24.19
C MET A 1 -22.23 -51.38 -24.50
N VAL A 2 -22.54 -50.32 -23.76
CA VAL A 2 -21.75 -49.08 -23.53
C VAL A 2 -21.53 -48.12 -24.71
N ARG A 3 -22.43 -47.13 -24.84
CA ARG A 3 -22.26 -45.88 -25.61
C ARG A 3 -22.78 -44.69 -24.79
N PHE A 4 -22.25 -44.41 -23.60
CA PHE A 4 -22.71 -43.24 -22.80
C PHE A 4 -21.67 -42.75 -21.76
N ALA A 5 -20.41 -42.58 -22.14
CA ALA A 5 -19.37 -42.14 -21.19
C ALA A 5 -18.52 -40.94 -21.62
N ASP A 6 -18.80 -40.28 -22.76
CA ASP A 6 -17.86 -39.30 -23.33
C ASP A 6 -18.33 -37.83 -23.34
N ARG A 7 -19.43 -37.50 -22.65
CA ARG A 7 -19.96 -36.11 -22.66
C ARG A 7 -20.15 -35.45 -21.30
N LEU A 8 -19.69 -36.06 -20.21
CA LEU A 8 -19.88 -35.52 -18.85
C LEU A 8 -18.65 -34.82 -18.24
N LEU A 9 -17.53 -34.75 -18.95
CA LEU A 9 -16.28 -34.17 -18.42
C LEU A 9 -15.93 -32.76 -18.91
N ILE A 10 -16.86 -32.03 -19.55
CA ILE A 10 -16.63 -30.64 -20.01
C ILE A 10 -17.63 -29.64 -19.38
N ALA A 11 -18.27 -29.99 -18.27
CA ALA A 11 -19.17 -29.07 -17.56
C ALA A 11 -18.62 -28.58 -16.20
N CYS A 12 -17.60 -29.23 -15.63
CA CYS A 12 -17.07 -28.87 -14.30
C CYS A 12 -15.90 -27.88 -14.30
N CYS A 13 -15.28 -27.59 -15.45
CA CYS A 13 -14.13 -26.67 -15.48
C CYS A 13 -14.53 -25.18 -15.61
N ALA A 14 -15.75 -24.87 -16.05
CA ALA A 14 -16.18 -23.48 -16.25
C ALA A 14 -16.58 -22.76 -14.96
N THR A 15 -16.95 -23.49 -13.90
CA THR A 15 -17.34 -22.89 -12.60
C THR A 15 -16.16 -22.69 -11.65
N LEU A 16 -15.02 -23.36 -11.87
CA LEU A 16 -13.82 -23.20 -11.05
C LEU A 16 -12.92 -22.04 -11.51
N LEU A 17 -13.06 -21.58 -12.75
CA LEU A 17 -12.27 -20.46 -13.30
C LEU A 17 -12.82 -19.08 -12.87
N SER A 18 -14.10 -18.98 -12.50
CA SER A 18 -14.70 -17.72 -12.06
C SER A 18 -14.25 -17.29 -10.65
N SER A 19 -13.74 -18.23 -9.84
CA SER A 19 -13.31 -17.97 -8.46
C SER A 19 -11.86 -17.49 -8.34
N LEU A 20 -11.02 -17.75 -9.37
CA LEU A 20 -9.63 -17.27 -9.39
C LEU A 20 -9.50 -15.81 -9.84
N ALA A 21 -10.50 -15.26 -10.54
CA ALA A 21 -10.46 -13.88 -11.02
C ALA A 21 -10.68 -12.82 -9.90
N ALA A 22 -11.19 -13.22 -8.73
CA ALA A 22 -11.42 -12.30 -7.61
C ALA A 22 -10.14 -11.94 -6.81
N HIS A 23 -9.02 -12.63 -7.05
CA HIS A 23 -7.77 -12.43 -6.30
C HIS A 23 -6.77 -11.47 -6.99
N ALA A 24 -7.12 -10.89 -8.14
CA ALA A 24 -6.23 -10.04 -8.92
C ALA A 24 -6.38 -8.53 -8.64
N ALA A 25 -7.31 -8.11 -7.78
CA ALA A 25 -7.30 -6.75 -7.25
C ALA A 25 -6.27 -6.70 -6.12
N PRO A 26 -5.16 -5.94 -6.25
CA PRO A 26 -4.26 -5.76 -5.14
C PRO A 26 -5.05 -5.13 -3.98
N GLN A 27 -5.10 -5.85 -2.86
CA GLN A 27 -5.90 -5.49 -1.68
C GLN A 27 -5.52 -4.06 -1.25
N LEU A 28 -6.45 -3.11 -1.37
CA LEU A 28 -6.21 -1.69 -1.07
C LEU A 28 -5.68 -1.49 0.36
N SER A 29 -6.09 -2.36 1.28
CA SER A 29 -5.56 -2.46 2.65
C SER A 29 -4.04 -2.72 2.72
N MET A 30 -3.47 -3.49 1.78
CA MET A 30 -2.04 -3.76 1.72
C MET A 30 -1.24 -2.52 1.35
N TYR A 31 -1.72 -1.72 0.39
CA TYR A 31 -1.06 -0.46 0.03
C TYR A 31 -1.13 0.52 1.20
N LEU A 32 -2.31 0.70 1.78
CA LEU A 32 -2.49 1.59 2.92
C LEU A 32 -1.60 1.19 4.12
N LYS A 33 -1.43 -0.13 4.36
CA LYS A 33 -0.49 -0.65 5.37
C LYS A 33 0.95 -0.17 5.12
N ASN A 34 1.42 -0.22 3.88
CA ASN A 34 2.79 0.18 3.56
C ASN A 34 2.97 1.68 3.80
N TYR A 35 2.04 2.52 3.35
CA TYR A 35 2.11 3.97 3.62
C TYR A 35 2.04 4.32 5.10
N TYR A 36 1.25 3.59 5.92
CA TYR A 36 1.34 3.77 7.37
C TYR A 36 2.71 3.38 7.93
N ALA A 37 3.35 2.33 7.40
CA ALA A 37 4.68 1.94 7.86
C ALA A 37 5.70 3.03 7.50
N ASP A 38 5.62 3.58 6.28
CA ASP A 38 6.46 4.70 5.83
C ASP A 38 6.25 5.96 6.67
N TYR A 39 5.00 6.29 7.00
CA TYR A 39 4.71 7.43 7.87
C TYR A 39 5.31 7.25 9.27
N GLN A 40 5.17 6.06 9.87
CA GLN A 40 5.78 5.75 11.17
C GLN A 40 7.31 5.78 11.12
N ILE A 41 7.93 5.37 10.01
CA ILE A 41 9.37 5.53 9.77
C ILE A 41 9.74 7.01 9.75
N VAL A 42 9.00 7.85 9.04
CA VAL A 42 9.25 9.30 8.99
C VAL A 42 9.14 9.95 10.37
N GLU A 43 8.13 9.58 11.18
CA GLU A 43 8.00 10.06 12.56
C GLU A 43 9.23 9.69 13.41
N ASP A 44 9.65 8.41 13.37
CA ASP A 44 10.84 7.95 14.09
C ASP A 44 12.12 8.66 13.61
N CYS A 45 12.25 8.87 12.30
CA CYS A 45 13.37 9.55 11.69
C CYS A 45 13.44 11.04 12.04
N SER A 46 12.29 11.72 12.14
CA SER A 46 12.21 13.09 12.62
C SER A 46 12.66 13.18 14.08
N ASN A 47 12.22 12.24 14.94
CA ASN A 47 12.63 12.18 16.34
C ASN A 47 14.14 11.91 16.51
N GLN A 48 14.78 11.29 15.52
CA GLN A 48 16.22 11.01 15.48
C GLN A 48 17.02 12.07 14.71
N ALA A 49 16.41 13.21 14.36
CA ALA A 49 17.02 14.30 13.57
C ALA A 49 17.57 13.87 12.19
N GLN A 50 17.06 12.77 11.62
CA GLN A 50 17.40 12.33 10.26
C GLN A 50 16.58 13.11 9.21
N LEU A 51 15.40 13.58 9.60
CA LEU A 51 14.50 14.41 8.81
C LEU A 51 14.16 15.69 9.59
N THR A 52 13.77 16.73 8.86
CA THR A 52 13.37 18.01 9.46
C THR A 52 11.92 17.98 9.95
N ALA A 53 11.55 18.93 10.81
CA ALA A 53 10.15 19.11 11.21
C ALA A 53 9.22 19.39 10.00
N THR A 54 9.74 20.09 8.99
CA THR A 54 9.01 20.34 7.73
C THR A 54 8.75 19.04 6.96
N ASP A 55 9.71 18.12 6.93
CA ASP A 55 9.56 16.80 6.30
C ASP A 55 8.50 15.97 7.03
N ALA A 56 8.51 15.98 8.37
CA ALA A 56 7.52 15.28 9.18
C ALA A 56 6.10 15.83 8.96
N GLN A 57 5.97 17.17 8.89
CA GLN A 57 4.69 17.81 8.60
C GLN A 57 4.20 17.47 7.19
N THR A 58 5.09 17.47 6.19
CA THR A 58 4.78 17.06 4.82
C THR A 58 4.28 15.62 4.76
N ALA A 59 4.96 14.70 5.46
CA ALA A 59 4.55 13.30 5.53
C ALA A 59 3.18 13.12 6.21
N LYS A 60 2.89 13.89 7.25
CA LYS A 60 1.59 13.88 7.93
C LYS A 60 0.46 14.31 7.00
N ASP A 61 0.66 15.40 6.27
CA ASP A 61 -0.34 15.92 5.34
C ASP A 61 -0.55 14.97 4.15
N ALA A 62 0.54 14.37 3.63
CA ALA A 62 0.47 13.33 2.61
C ALA A 62 -0.29 12.09 3.11
N MET A 63 0.03 11.58 4.30
CA MET A 63 -0.61 10.40 4.88
C MET A 63 -2.10 10.62 5.11
N ALA A 64 -2.52 11.81 5.55
CA ALA A 64 -3.94 12.14 5.72
C ALA A 64 -4.72 12.02 4.39
N LYS A 65 -4.16 12.54 3.29
CA LYS A 65 -4.77 12.42 1.95
C LYS A 65 -4.74 10.99 1.41
N ILE A 66 -3.65 10.26 1.61
CA ILE A 66 -3.52 8.84 1.21
C ILE A 66 -4.55 7.98 1.95
N GLU A 67 -4.68 8.16 3.26
CA GLU A 67 -5.67 7.46 4.09
C GLU A 67 -7.08 7.72 3.56
N ALA A 68 -7.45 8.98 3.38
CA ALA A 68 -8.76 9.34 2.85
C ALA A 68 -9.02 8.72 1.47
N TYR A 69 -8.02 8.73 0.57
CA TYR A 69 -8.12 8.13 -0.76
C TYR A 69 -8.41 6.63 -0.71
N TYR A 70 -7.67 5.86 0.10
CA TYR A 70 -7.87 4.41 0.18
C TYR A 70 -9.16 4.03 0.91
N LEU A 71 -9.51 4.72 2.01
CA LEU A 71 -10.75 4.46 2.74
C LEU A 71 -12.01 4.85 1.95
N HIS A 72 -11.93 5.90 1.13
CA HIS A 72 -13.03 6.26 0.23
C HIS A 72 -13.27 5.17 -0.84
N ARG A 73 -12.20 4.57 -1.36
CA ARG A 73 -12.27 3.51 -2.37
C ARG A 73 -12.70 2.16 -1.80
N ASP A 74 -12.40 1.91 -0.53
CA ASP A 74 -12.80 0.69 0.16
C ASP A 74 -13.08 0.97 1.64
N ALA A 75 -14.34 1.20 1.95
CA ALA A 75 -14.82 1.44 3.30
C ALA A 75 -14.79 0.18 4.19
N SER A 76 -14.53 -1.01 3.63
CA SER A 76 -14.40 -2.26 4.42
C SER A 76 -13.02 -2.39 5.09
N ILE A 77 -12.07 -1.51 4.74
CA ILE A 77 -10.75 -1.50 5.35
C ILE A 77 -10.85 -1.22 6.86
N ASN A 78 -10.43 -2.19 7.67
CA ASN A 78 -10.28 -2.01 9.10
C ASN A 78 -8.96 -1.27 9.41
N LYS A 79 -9.05 0.05 9.63
CA LYS A 79 -7.90 0.93 9.91
C LYS A 79 -7.03 0.43 11.05
N ASP A 80 -7.61 0.07 12.19
CA ASP A 80 -6.85 -0.34 13.38
C ASP A 80 -6.02 -1.59 13.13
N ARG A 81 -6.59 -2.56 12.39
CA ARG A 81 -5.87 -3.78 12.00
C ARG A 81 -4.70 -3.45 11.08
N VAL A 82 -4.93 -2.60 10.08
CA VAL A 82 -3.91 -2.20 9.10
C VAL A 82 -2.78 -1.44 9.79
N LEU A 83 -3.08 -0.52 10.70
CA LEU A 83 -2.08 0.26 11.43
C LEU A 83 -1.23 -0.62 12.36
N LYS A 84 -1.83 -1.59 13.05
CA LYS A 84 -1.07 -2.59 13.83
C LYS A 84 -0.11 -3.41 12.96
N GLN A 85 -0.55 -3.84 11.79
CA GLN A 85 0.31 -4.55 10.84
C GLN A 85 1.44 -3.67 10.31
N ALA A 86 1.17 -2.38 10.08
CA ALA A 86 2.17 -1.41 9.64
C ALA A 86 3.31 -1.23 10.66
N VAL A 87 2.99 -1.16 11.96
CA VAL A 87 3.99 -1.11 13.03
C VAL A 87 4.88 -2.35 13.04
N SER A 88 4.30 -3.54 12.85
CA SER A 88 5.07 -4.78 12.73
C SER A 88 6.02 -4.75 11.53
N ASN A 89 5.52 -4.31 10.37
CA ASN A 89 6.31 -4.17 9.14
C ASN A 89 7.48 -3.18 9.31
N LYS A 90 7.23 -2.02 9.92
CA LYS A 90 8.27 -1.04 10.25
C LYS A 90 9.39 -1.66 11.08
N ASN A 91 9.04 -2.40 12.13
CA ASN A 91 10.01 -3.03 13.02
C ASN A 91 10.88 -4.05 12.27
N ALA A 92 10.28 -4.80 11.34
CA ALA A 92 11.02 -5.71 10.48
C ALA A 92 11.97 -4.96 9.53
N ALA A 93 11.54 -3.84 8.95
CA ALA A 93 12.38 -3.01 8.08
C ALA A 93 13.59 -2.43 8.82
N TYR A 94 13.39 -1.87 10.02
CA TYR A 94 14.50 -1.39 10.86
C TYR A 94 15.45 -2.51 11.27
N LYS A 95 14.93 -3.69 11.60
CA LYS A 95 15.75 -4.86 11.90
C LYS A 95 16.66 -5.21 10.71
N MET A 96 16.10 -5.29 9.50
CA MET A 96 16.86 -5.57 8.28
C MET A 96 17.89 -4.48 7.98
N MET A 97 17.53 -3.21 8.13
CA MET A 97 18.46 -2.08 7.95
C MET A 97 19.67 -2.23 8.89
N LYS A 98 19.42 -2.51 10.17
CA LYS A 98 20.46 -2.67 11.20
C LYS A 98 21.32 -3.92 10.99
N GLU A 99 20.72 -5.04 10.60
CA GLU A 99 21.44 -6.30 10.42
C GLU A 99 22.31 -6.29 9.15
N THR A 100 21.87 -5.61 8.10
CA THR A 100 22.60 -5.57 6.84
C THR A 100 23.69 -4.49 6.81
N ASN A 101 23.53 -3.38 7.53
CA ASN A 101 24.40 -2.20 7.44
C ASN A 101 24.63 -1.71 5.99
N LYS A 102 23.74 -2.06 5.05
CA LYS A 102 23.86 -1.73 3.61
C LYS A 102 23.15 -0.44 3.24
N VAL A 103 22.32 0.09 4.12
CA VAL A 103 21.48 1.27 3.85
C VAL A 103 21.79 2.32 4.90
N ASP A 104 22.16 3.51 4.44
CA ASP A 104 22.33 4.67 5.30
C ASP A 104 20.98 5.05 5.95
N PRO A 105 20.93 5.28 7.28
CA PRO A 105 19.68 5.62 7.97
C PRO A 105 18.97 6.84 7.38
N ARG A 106 19.71 7.87 6.97
CA ARG A 106 19.11 9.07 6.38
C ARG A 106 18.53 8.78 5.00
N GLN A 107 19.19 7.94 4.20
CA GLN A 107 18.67 7.47 2.93
C GLN A 107 17.39 6.64 3.10
N PHE A 108 17.37 5.75 4.10
CA PHE A 108 16.18 4.98 4.46
C PHE A 108 15.00 5.89 4.82
N CYS A 109 15.24 6.88 5.70
CA CYS A 109 14.22 7.87 6.09
C CYS A 109 13.68 8.67 4.89
N ARG A 110 14.58 9.10 3.99
CA ARG A 110 14.19 9.85 2.78
C ARG A 110 13.41 9.00 1.80
N ALA A 111 13.70 7.70 1.69
CA ALA A 111 12.95 6.80 0.83
C ALA A 111 11.47 6.72 1.27
N SER A 112 11.21 6.49 2.55
CA SER A 112 9.84 6.46 3.08
C SER A 112 9.10 7.80 2.92
N LEU A 113 9.79 8.94 3.11
CA LEU A 113 9.19 10.25 2.81
C LEU A 113 8.83 10.38 1.33
N ASN A 114 9.74 9.99 0.43
CA ASN A 114 9.53 10.08 -1.01
C ASN A 114 8.37 9.19 -1.47
N ASP A 115 8.17 8.02 -0.87
CA ASP A 115 7.05 7.14 -1.22
C ASP A 115 5.69 7.78 -0.86
N LEU A 116 5.61 8.45 0.30
CA LEU A 116 4.41 9.21 0.70
C LEU A 116 4.15 10.40 -0.24
N VAL A 117 5.18 11.19 -0.52
CA VAL A 117 5.06 12.37 -1.39
C VAL A 117 4.71 11.97 -2.82
N SER A 118 5.35 10.91 -3.35
CA SER A 118 5.06 10.39 -4.68
C SER A 118 3.61 9.92 -4.77
N LYS A 119 3.12 9.20 -3.75
CA LYS A 119 1.73 8.76 -3.75
C LYS A 119 0.74 9.91 -3.65
N LEU A 120 1.06 10.93 -2.85
CA LEU A 120 0.27 12.15 -2.78
C LEU A 120 0.14 12.80 -4.17
N HIS A 121 1.23 12.94 -4.91
CA HIS A 121 1.21 13.50 -6.27
C HIS A 121 0.36 12.67 -7.23
N GLU A 122 0.39 11.34 -7.16
CA GLU A 122 -0.50 10.48 -7.95
C GLU A 122 -1.97 10.76 -7.63
N ILE A 123 -2.33 10.86 -6.35
CA ILE A 123 -3.71 11.13 -5.91
C ILE A 123 -4.16 12.51 -6.42
N ASP A 124 -3.33 13.54 -6.25
CA ASP A 124 -3.65 14.89 -6.70
C ASP A 124 -3.83 14.93 -8.23
N ALA A 125 -3.00 14.22 -9.00
CA ALA A 125 -3.14 14.10 -10.46
C ALA A 125 -4.45 13.41 -10.89
N HIS A 126 -4.95 12.45 -10.11
CA HIS A 126 -6.23 11.78 -10.38
C HIS A 126 -7.46 12.63 -10.03
N THR A 127 -7.29 13.68 -9.22
CA THR A 127 -8.40 14.56 -8.77
C THR A 127 -8.51 15.84 -9.59
N THR A 128 -7.45 16.25 -10.29
CA THR A 128 -7.53 17.36 -11.25
C THR A 128 -8.32 16.94 -12.51
N PRO A 129 -9.45 17.60 -12.84
CA PRO A 129 -10.19 17.28 -14.05
C PRO A 129 -9.35 17.61 -15.28
N LYS A 130 -9.12 16.63 -16.15
CA LYS A 130 -8.59 16.86 -17.50
C LYS A 130 -9.54 17.84 -18.19
N LYS A 131 -9.13 19.08 -18.42
CA LYS A 131 -9.78 19.94 -19.42
C LYS A 131 -9.67 19.23 -20.77
N SER A 132 -10.72 18.52 -21.17
CA SER A 132 -10.93 18.09 -22.53
C SER A 132 -11.01 19.36 -23.38
N GLY A 133 -10.01 19.57 -24.25
CA GLY A 133 -9.99 20.68 -25.20
C GLY A 133 -11.25 20.68 -26.06
N SER A 134 -11.79 21.88 -26.25
CA SER A 134 -12.85 22.23 -27.20
C SER A 134 -12.44 21.98 -28.65
#